data_AF-A0A9E4G1M4-F1
#
_entry.id   AF-A0A9E4G1M4-F1
#
_cell.length_a   1.000
_cell.length_b   1.000
_cell.length_c   1.000
_cell.angle_alpha   90.00
_cell.angle_beta   90.00
_cell.angle_gamma   90.00
#
_symmetry.space_group_name_H-M   'P 1'
#
loop_
_entity.id
_entity.type
_entity.pdbx_description
1 polymer ?
#
loop_
_entity_poly.entity_id
_entity_poly.type
_entity_poly.pdbx_seq_one_letter_code
_entity_poly.pdbx_strand_id
1 'polypeptide(L)'
;MTSIRRMTILSLTLMLLLGGMLPAFASEFPPGDNILRGTGPGGEPDSTRIAPVFDVQPTGNWVIHYDPNTPLDEKWEYVNRIGATIVERIEELEIWVVDLPDGFGMNFTFDSDVELVEQDFVVSVAFDNPPNDPDYDRQWALPHIQAETAWNEVDDLDDITVAVIDTGVCMSHEDLVDRVLDNGYDFVDNDDDPEDVFGHGCSVAGIIAANIDNGIGIAGFAPNSSILPVRVLGPGGSGSMADVAAGIVYAADEGADIINLSLGSMVGSQVTKDAVDHALAKGVTVIASAGNSGGDLPGYPARYENVVAVGAIDPNGGRSSFSNKGGDIWAPGRDVHTTYLDDGYKALNGTSFSAPYVAAMAAVLEGMGAELHLDGGDMTWTCMRQGACEVVPGS
;
A
#
# COMPACT_ATOMS: atom_id res chain seq x y z
N MET A 1 -29.86 -13.22 39.52
CA MET A 1 -28.52 -13.85 39.61
C MET A 1 -28.61 -15.13 38.78
N THR A 2 -28.03 -15.28 37.59
CA THR A 2 -26.97 -14.54 36.91
C THR A 2 -27.19 -14.75 35.41
N SER A 3 -26.98 -13.70 34.61
CA SER A 3 -27.33 -13.59 33.19
C SER A 3 -26.40 -14.45 32.31
N ILE A 4 -27.00 -15.25 31.43
CA ILE A 4 -26.36 -15.84 30.25
C ILE A 4 -26.20 -14.70 29.24
N ARG A 5 -24.96 -14.26 28.98
CA ARG A 5 -24.64 -13.35 27.87
C ARG A 5 -24.22 -14.16 26.65
N ARG A 6 -24.84 -13.79 25.54
CA ARG A 6 -24.66 -14.27 24.17
C ARG A 6 -23.20 -14.11 23.73
N MET A 7 -22.64 -15.18 23.18
CA MET A 7 -21.40 -15.17 22.42
C MET A 7 -21.80 -15.00 20.96
N THR A 8 -21.81 -13.74 20.50
CA THR A 8 -22.02 -13.39 19.10
C THR A 8 -20.68 -13.58 18.40
N ILE A 9 -20.63 -14.56 17.50
CA ILE A 9 -19.54 -14.80 16.57
C ILE A 9 -19.41 -13.54 15.70
N LEU A 10 -18.29 -12.81 15.86
CA LEU A 10 -17.96 -11.68 15.02
C LEU A 10 -17.31 -12.23 13.74
N SER A 11 -18.08 -12.20 12.65
CA SER A 11 -17.58 -12.33 11.30
C SER A 11 -16.97 -10.98 10.93
N LEU A 12 -15.65 -10.92 10.74
CA LEU A 12 -14.98 -9.75 10.18
C LEU A 12 -14.34 -10.18 8.86
N THR A 13 -15.16 -10.15 7.81
CA THR A 13 -14.68 -10.11 6.44
C THR A 13 -13.97 -8.78 6.25
N LEU A 14 -12.73 -8.84 5.76
CA LEU A 14 -11.93 -7.72 5.28
C LEU A 14 -12.74 -6.92 4.23
N MET A 15 -13.48 -5.92 4.69
CA MET A 15 -14.20 -4.96 3.87
C MET A 15 -13.32 -3.71 3.73
N LEU A 16 -12.24 -3.84 2.96
CA LEU A 16 -11.46 -2.72 2.44
C LEU A 16 -11.27 -2.98 0.96
N LEU A 17 -12.36 -2.77 0.20
CA LEU A 17 -12.42 -2.63 -1.27
C LEU A 17 -13.90 -2.57 -1.66
N LEU A 18 -14.50 -1.38 -1.56
CA LEU A 18 -15.62 -0.87 -2.37
C LEU A 18 -16.24 0.33 -1.64
N GLY A 19 -16.22 1.49 -2.31
CA GLY A 19 -16.73 2.74 -1.77
C GLY A 19 -18.18 2.68 -1.31
N GLY A 20 -18.47 3.41 -0.23
CA GLY A 20 -19.83 3.58 0.30
C GLY A 20 -19.85 4.59 1.45
N MET A 21 -20.59 5.69 1.23
CA MET A 21 -20.81 6.81 2.14
C MET A 21 -21.29 6.40 3.53
N LEU A 22 -20.84 7.10 4.58
CA LEU A 22 -21.51 7.17 5.88
C LEU A 22 -21.41 8.58 6.52
N PRO A 23 -22.30 8.91 7.49
CA PRO A 23 -22.84 10.25 7.69
C PRO A 23 -22.02 11.14 8.62
N ALA A 24 -22.25 12.44 8.48
CA ALA A 24 -21.67 13.52 9.27
C ALA A 24 -21.96 13.41 10.77
N PHE A 25 -20.91 13.55 11.58
CA PHE A 25 -20.98 14.08 12.93
C PHE A 25 -20.00 15.25 13.05
N ALA A 26 -20.55 16.44 13.28
CA ALA A 26 -19.80 17.67 13.51
C ALA A 26 -19.21 17.67 14.93
N SER A 27 -17.89 17.73 15.03
CA SER A 27 -17.20 18.32 16.20
C SER A 27 -16.63 19.66 15.76
N GLU A 28 -17.10 20.74 16.38
CA GLU A 28 -16.72 22.11 16.07
C GLU A 28 -15.22 22.34 16.31
N PHE A 29 -14.44 22.36 15.23
CA PHE A 29 -13.14 23.01 15.20
C PHE A 29 -13.33 24.53 15.15
N PRO A 30 -12.52 25.34 15.86
CA PRO A 30 -12.57 26.78 15.70
C PRO A 30 -12.20 27.14 14.25
N PRO A 31 -12.94 28.04 13.58
CA PRO A 31 -12.67 28.44 12.21
C PRO A 31 -11.24 29.00 12.06
N GLY A 32 -10.56 28.64 10.98
CA GLY A 32 -9.22 29.13 10.66
C GLY A 32 -9.19 30.65 10.41
N ASP A 33 -8.01 31.26 10.55
CA ASP A 33 -7.77 32.71 10.48
C ASP A 33 -8.13 33.39 9.12
N ASN A 34 -8.62 32.63 8.14
CA ASN A 34 -8.96 33.08 6.78
C ASN A 34 -10.47 33.33 6.56
N ILE A 35 -11.28 33.25 7.60
CA ILE A 35 -12.75 33.40 7.58
C ILE A 35 -13.11 34.85 7.94
N LEU A 36 -13.61 35.62 6.97
CA LEU A 36 -14.02 37.01 7.19
C LEU A 36 -15.49 37.10 7.62
N ARG A 37 -15.74 37.31 8.91
CA ARG A 37 -17.09 37.54 9.47
C ARG A 37 -17.35 39.04 9.67
N GLY A 38 -18.62 39.46 9.54
CA GLY A 38 -19.07 40.80 9.95
C GLY A 38 -18.73 41.08 11.44
N THR A 39 -18.20 42.27 11.73
CA THR A 39 -17.39 42.58 12.94
C THR A 39 -18.12 42.58 14.31
N GLY A 40 -17.42 42.07 15.33
CA GLY A 40 -17.53 42.37 16.79
C GLY A 40 -16.20 42.02 17.51
N PRO A 41 -15.82 42.63 18.66
CA PRO A 41 -14.41 42.74 19.05
C PRO A 41 -13.85 41.57 19.88
N GLY A 42 -12.67 41.10 19.49
CA GLY A 42 -11.56 40.82 20.42
C GLY A 42 -11.29 39.37 20.85
N GLY A 43 -10.23 38.80 20.29
CA GLY A 43 -9.48 37.68 20.86
C GLY A 43 -8.16 37.49 20.10
N GLU A 44 -7.01 37.66 20.78
CA GLU A 44 -5.68 37.37 20.21
C GLU A 44 -5.49 35.85 20.02
N PRO A 45 -4.93 35.38 18.90
CA PRO A 45 -4.63 33.96 18.71
C PRO A 45 -3.34 33.55 19.44
N ASP A 46 -3.43 32.38 20.08
CA ASP A 46 -2.36 31.71 20.82
C ASP A 46 -1.26 31.17 19.87
N SER A 47 -0.02 31.57 20.08
CA SER A 47 1.11 31.39 19.14
C SER A 47 1.85 30.06 19.27
N THR A 48 1.17 28.97 19.62
CA THR A 48 1.76 27.62 19.62
C THR A 48 0.92 26.68 18.77
N ARG A 49 1.07 26.74 17.45
CA ARG A 49 0.56 25.71 16.53
C ARG A 49 1.64 25.27 15.56
N ILE A 50 1.75 23.95 15.48
CA ILE A 50 2.52 23.14 14.54
C ILE A 50 2.36 23.73 13.13
N ALA A 51 3.46 23.85 12.39
CA ALA A 51 3.43 24.32 11.01
C ALA A 51 2.44 23.45 10.18
N PRO A 52 1.58 24.05 9.33
CA PRO A 52 0.61 23.27 8.58
C PRO A 52 1.32 22.30 7.62
N VAL A 53 0.90 21.03 7.67
CA VAL A 53 1.40 19.87 6.90
C VAL A 53 0.88 19.88 5.44
N PHE A 54 0.03 20.84 5.08
CA PHE A 54 -0.54 20.99 3.73
C PHE A 54 0.00 22.23 3.03
N ASP A 55 0.33 22.10 1.75
CA ASP A 55 0.53 23.25 0.87
C ASP A 55 -0.83 23.91 0.61
N VAL A 56 -1.10 25.00 1.34
CA VAL A 56 -2.37 25.73 1.27
C VAL A 56 -2.39 26.59 0.00
N GLN A 57 -2.84 26.01 -1.10
CA GLN A 57 -2.97 26.70 -2.38
C GLN A 57 -4.42 27.15 -2.63
N PRO A 58 -4.68 28.45 -2.82
CA PRO A 58 -6.02 28.91 -3.17
C PRO A 58 -6.41 28.45 -4.57
N THR A 59 -7.68 28.11 -4.81
CA THR A 59 -8.17 27.73 -6.14
C THR A 59 -8.23 28.92 -7.10
N GLY A 60 -8.14 30.14 -6.57
CA GLY A 60 -8.43 31.40 -7.27
C GLY A 60 -9.87 31.86 -7.10
N ASN A 61 -10.76 30.98 -6.64
CA ASN A 61 -12.17 31.29 -6.39
C ASN A 61 -12.43 31.70 -4.94
N TRP A 62 -13.63 32.23 -4.72
CA TRP A 62 -14.16 32.61 -3.42
C TRP A 62 -15.53 31.96 -3.20
N VAL A 63 -15.84 31.65 -1.96
CA VAL A 63 -17.10 31.04 -1.54
C VAL A 63 -17.92 32.09 -0.80
N ILE A 64 -19.14 32.35 -1.26
CA ILE A 64 -20.10 33.25 -0.61
C ILE A 64 -21.21 32.40 0.01
N HIS A 65 -21.39 32.52 1.32
CA HIS A 65 -22.49 31.93 2.07
C HIS A 65 -23.57 33.00 2.28
N TYR A 66 -24.78 32.74 1.80
CA TYR A 66 -25.94 33.64 1.94
C TYR A 66 -26.88 33.15 3.04
N ASP A 67 -27.62 34.07 3.66
CA ASP A 67 -28.76 33.69 4.49
C ASP A 67 -29.75 32.87 3.61
N PRO A 68 -30.27 31.73 4.11
CA PRO A 68 -31.22 30.91 3.35
C PRO A 68 -32.52 31.63 2.96
N ASN A 69 -32.85 32.73 3.61
CA ASN A 69 -34.02 33.55 3.31
C ASN A 69 -33.74 34.65 2.27
N THR A 70 -32.48 34.86 1.87
CA THR A 70 -32.13 35.88 0.87
C THR A 70 -32.74 35.53 -0.50
N PRO A 71 -33.59 36.40 -1.07
CA PRO A 71 -34.14 36.21 -2.41
C PRO A 71 -33.05 36.06 -3.49
N LEU A 72 -33.30 35.20 -4.48
CA LEU A 72 -32.34 34.93 -5.56
C LEU A 72 -31.93 36.20 -6.33
N ASP A 73 -32.85 37.12 -6.56
CA ASP A 73 -32.59 38.40 -7.23
C ASP A 73 -31.62 39.29 -6.44
N GLU A 74 -31.72 39.30 -5.11
CA GLU A 74 -30.79 40.02 -4.24
C GLU A 74 -29.38 39.40 -4.26
N LYS A 75 -29.27 38.06 -4.30
CA LYS A 75 -27.99 37.35 -4.50
C LYS A 75 -27.35 37.72 -5.85
N TRP A 76 -28.15 37.79 -6.91
CA TRP A 76 -27.68 38.20 -8.25
C TRP A 76 -27.24 39.67 -8.29
N GLU A 77 -27.98 40.57 -7.65
CA GLU A 77 -27.59 41.98 -7.54
C GLU A 77 -26.26 42.12 -6.80
N TYR A 78 -26.06 41.37 -5.72
CA TYR A 78 -24.81 41.37 -4.95
C TYR A 78 -23.62 40.97 -5.82
N VAL A 79 -23.68 39.81 -6.48
CA VAL A 79 -22.59 39.31 -7.36
C VAL A 79 -22.27 40.30 -8.49
N ASN A 80 -23.30 40.84 -9.16
CA ASN A 80 -23.11 41.82 -10.23
C ASN A 80 -22.47 43.12 -9.71
N ARG A 81 -22.85 43.57 -8.51
CA ARG A 81 -22.35 44.79 -7.88
C ARG A 81 -20.87 44.68 -7.52
N ILE A 82 -20.43 43.52 -7.03
CA ILE A 82 -19.00 43.26 -6.74
C ILE A 82 -18.21 42.89 -8.00
N GLY A 83 -18.87 42.78 -9.16
CA GLY A 83 -18.24 42.45 -10.44
C GLY A 83 -17.75 41.01 -10.52
N ALA A 84 -18.25 40.12 -9.67
CA ALA A 84 -17.84 38.73 -9.62
C ALA A 84 -18.51 37.90 -10.72
N THR A 85 -17.83 36.84 -11.16
CA THR A 85 -18.37 35.86 -12.10
C THR A 85 -18.74 34.60 -11.33
N ILE A 86 -19.97 34.09 -11.51
CA ILE A 86 -20.37 32.84 -10.86
C ILE A 86 -19.70 31.66 -11.56
N VAL A 87 -18.99 30.87 -10.78
CA VAL A 87 -18.33 29.63 -11.21
C VAL A 87 -19.25 28.44 -10.93
N GLU A 88 -19.81 28.36 -9.73
CA GLU A 88 -20.67 27.25 -9.30
C GLU A 88 -21.69 27.70 -8.25
N ARG A 89 -22.78 26.94 -8.10
CA ARG A 89 -23.79 27.13 -7.05
C ARG A 89 -24.09 25.79 -6.39
N ILE A 90 -23.97 25.76 -5.07
CA ILE A 90 -24.32 24.62 -4.22
C ILE A 90 -25.63 24.99 -3.53
N GLU A 91 -26.74 24.78 -4.24
CA GLU A 91 -28.06 25.31 -3.87
C GLU A 91 -28.53 24.78 -2.51
N GLU A 92 -28.17 23.54 -2.15
CA GLU A 92 -28.54 22.92 -0.87
C GLU A 92 -27.90 23.59 0.35
N LEU A 93 -26.79 24.30 0.15
CA LEU A 93 -26.05 25.00 1.21
C LEU A 93 -26.16 26.53 1.09
N GLU A 94 -26.90 27.03 0.10
CA GLU A 94 -27.00 28.46 -0.19
C GLU A 94 -25.64 29.14 -0.46
N ILE A 95 -24.73 28.35 -1.05
CA ILE A 95 -23.35 28.72 -1.33
C ILE A 95 -23.16 29.00 -2.82
N TRP A 96 -22.54 30.14 -3.15
CA TRP A 96 -22.12 30.47 -4.50
C TRP A 96 -20.60 30.58 -4.56
N VAL A 97 -19.99 29.82 -5.46
CA VAL A 97 -18.56 29.90 -5.77
C VAL A 97 -18.36 30.91 -6.90
N VAL A 98 -17.50 31.90 -6.68
CA VAL A 98 -17.31 33.03 -7.59
C VAL A 98 -15.83 33.31 -7.86
N ASP A 99 -15.55 33.80 -9.06
CA ASP A 99 -14.29 34.43 -9.43
C ASP A 99 -14.40 35.95 -9.24
N LEU A 100 -13.41 36.55 -8.55
CA LEU A 100 -13.40 37.98 -8.26
C LEU A 100 -12.45 38.72 -9.22
N PRO A 101 -12.76 39.98 -9.62
CA PRO A 101 -11.86 40.77 -10.46
C PRO A 101 -10.46 40.98 -9.84
N ASP A 102 -9.43 41.04 -10.67
CA ASP A 102 -8.06 41.37 -10.25
C ASP A 102 -8.00 42.68 -9.45
N GLY A 103 -7.36 42.63 -8.27
CA GLY A 103 -7.20 43.80 -7.39
C GLY A 103 -8.36 44.07 -6.43
N PHE A 104 -9.37 43.18 -6.38
CA PHE A 104 -10.39 43.19 -5.35
C PHE A 104 -9.77 42.75 -4.01
N GLY A 105 -9.46 43.70 -3.12
CA GLY A 105 -8.82 43.44 -1.82
C GLY A 105 -9.80 43.11 -0.67
N MET A 106 -9.28 42.60 0.46
CA MET A 106 -10.02 42.10 1.65
C MET A 106 -10.90 43.12 2.41
N ASN A 107 -11.19 44.30 1.86
CA ASN A 107 -12.09 45.28 2.48
C ASN A 107 -13.53 45.05 2.02
N PHE A 108 -14.17 44.01 2.55
CA PHE A 108 -15.59 43.78 2.33
C PHE A 108 -16.44 44.69 3.22
N THR A 109 -17.44 45.33 2.63
CA THR A 109 -18.63 45.77 3.37
C THR A 109 -19.69 44.72 3.05
N PHE A 110 -19.88 43.76 3.95
CA PHE A 110 -20.90 42.73 3.77
C PHE A 110 -22.28 43.39 3.72
N ASP A 111 -23.11 42.96 2.77
CA ASP A 111 -24.54 43.25 2.85
C ASP A 111 -25.13 42.45 4.02
N SER A 112 -26.29 42.85 4.55
CA SER A 112 -26.90 42.14 5.70
C SER A 112 -27.19 40.66 5.44
N ASP A 113 -27.22 40.29 4.16
CA ASP A 113 -27.73 39.02 3.67
C ASP A 113 -26.59 38.07 3.25
N VAL A 114 -25.32 38.50 3.41
CA VAL A 114 -24.11 37.68 3.25
C VAL A 114 -23.59 37.33 4.62
N GLU A 115 -23.64 36.05 4.97
CA GLU A 115 -23.22 35.57 6.29
C GLU A 115 -21.70 35.44 6.39
N LEU A 116 -21.07 34.95 5.32
CA LEU A 116 -19.64 34.67 5.27
C LEU A 116 -19.13 34.72 3.83
N VAL A 117 -17.92 35.23 3.67
CA VAL A 117 -17.12 35.03 2.47
C VAL A 117 -15.77 34.44 2.88
N GLU A 118 -15.37 33.36 2.22
CA GLU A 118 -14.09 32.69 2.45
C GLU A 118 -13.39 32.38 1.13
N GLN A 119 -12.07 32.29 1.16
CA GLN A 119 -11.29 31.88 0.01
C GLN A 119 -11.43 30.38 -0.19
N ASP A 120 -11.65 29.95 -1.43
CA ASP A 120 -11.70 28.53 -1.78
C ASP A 120 -10.27 27.98 -1.91
N PHE A 121 -10.01 26.82 -1.32
CA PHE A 121 -8.69 26.21 -1.27
C PHE A 121 -8.71 24.82 -1.89
N VAL A 122 -7.61 24.46 -2.54
CA VAL A 122 -7.40 23.09 -3.00
C VAL A 122 -7.34 22.18 -1.77
N VAL A 123 -8.24 21.21 -1.69
CA VAL A 123 -8.16 20.11 -0.72
C VAL A 123 -7.37 18.99 -1.37
N SER A 124 -6.23 18.65 -0.78
CA SER A 124 -5.41 17.51 -1.19
C SER A 124 -5.51 16.39 -0.16
N VAL A 125 -5.33 15.15 -0.61
CA VAL A 125 -5.19 13.98 0.27
C VAL A 125 -3.91 14.16 1.10
N ALA A 126 -3.98 13.93 2.40
CA ALA A 126 -2.80 13.89 3.26
C ALA A 126 -2.10 12.55 3.03
N PHE A 127 -0.90 12.57 2.43
CA PHE A 127 0.03 11.47 2.56
C PHE A 127 1.04 11.91 3.61
N ASP A 128 0.94 11.33 4.80
CA ASP A 128 1.88 11.60 5.88
C ASP A 128 3.26 11.14 5.41
N ASN A 129 4.10 12.11 5.06
CA ASN A 129 5.55 11.99 4.91
C ASN A 129 6.01 10.78 4.07
N PRO A 130 5.93 10.86 2.72
CA PRO A 130 6.44 9.79 1.86
C PRO A 130 7.92 9.50 2.20
N PRO A 131 8.38 8.25 2.00
CA PRO A 131 9.75 7.88 2.32
C PRO A 131 10.76 8.82 1.68
N ASN A 132 11.86 9.08 2.37
CA ASN A 132 12.90 9.99 1.87
C ASN A 132 13.78 9.37 0.75
N ASP A 133 13.42 8.17 0.28
CA ASP A 133 14.10 7.38 -0.73
C ASP A 133 13.97 8.04 -2.12
N PRO A 134 15.08 8.39 -2.80
CA PRO A 134 15.07 9.21 -4.02
C PRO A 134 14.28 8.65 -5.22
N ASP A 135 14.09 7.33 -5.30
CA ASP A 135 13.34 6.68 -6.37
C ASP A 135 11.90 6.31 -5.95
N TYR A 136 11.43 6.69 -4.75
CA TYR A 136 10.06 6.42 -4.28
C TYR A 136 8.97 6.90 -5.26
N ASP A 137 9.15 8.09 -5.86
CA ASP A 137 8.22 8.65 -6.86
C ASP A 137 8.07 7.77 -8.12
N ARG A 138 8.99 6.81 -8.34
CA ARG A 138 8.93 5.84 -9.44
C ARG A 138 8.20 4.55 -9.05
N GLN A 139 7.92 4.35 -7.76
CA GLN A 139 7.29 3.16 -7.22
C GLN A 139 5.77 3.31 -7.10
N TRP A 140 5.08 3.50 -8.23
CA TRP A 140 3.61 3.66 -8.27
C TRP A 140 2.83 2.59 -7.49
N ALA A 141 3.41 1.39 -7.38
CA ALA A 141 2.83 0.24 -6.73
C ALA A 141 2.54 0.47 -5.24
N LEU A 142 3.44 1.16 -4.53
CA LEU A 142 3.36 1.38 -3.07
C LEU A 142 2.15 2.22 -2.67
N PRO A 143 1.90 3.42 -3.26
CA PRO A 143 0.67 4.16 -2.97
C PRO A 143 -0.57 3.43 -3.49
N HIS A 144 -0.48 2.66 -4.58
CA HIS A 144 -1.63 1.90 -5.10
C HIS A 144 -2.12 0.81 -4.15
N ILE A 145 -1.19 0.16 -3.42
CA ILE A 145 -1.51 -0.85 -2.40
C ILE A 145 -1.61 -0.26 -0.99
N GLN A 146 -1.56 1.08 -0.86
CA GLN A 146 -1.63 1.80 0.41
C GLN A 146 -0.52 1.38 1.39
N ALA A 147 0.69 1.18 0.89
CA ALA A 147 1.84 0.81 1.71
C ALA A 147 2.14 1.83 2.81
N GLU A 148 1.99 3.12 2.51
CA GLU A 148 2.19 4.22 3.46
C GLU A 148 1.26 4.11 4.68
N THR A 149 0.00 3.71 4.47
CA THR A 149 -0.93 3.46 5.56
C THR A 149 -0.47 2.28 6.42
N ALA A 150 0.06 1.23 5.81
CA ALA A 150 0.62 0.12 6.56
C ALA A 150 1.83 0.56 7.39
N TRP A 151 2.75 1.35 6.83
CA TRP A 151 3.95 1.81 7.55
C TRP A 151 3.67 2.69 8.77
N ASN A 152 2.59 3.47 8.74
CA ASN A 152 2.20 4.31 9.88
C ASN A 152 1.62 3.52 11.07
N GLU A 153 1.26 2.26 10.87
CA GLU A 153 0.59 1.43 11.89
C GLU A 153 1.51 0.36 12.51
N VAL A 154 2.80 0.32 12.13
CA VAL A 154 3.67 -0.86 12.30
C VAL A 154 4.95 -0.62 13.12
N ASP A 155 4.94 0.36 14.03
CA ASP A 155 6.12 0.72 14.85
C ASP A 155 6.68 -0.43 15.73
N ASP A 156 5.93 -1.51 15.96
CA ASP A 156 6.30 -2.66 16.81
C ASP A 156 5.98 -4.04 16.17
N LEU A 157 6.49 -4.30 14.95
CA LEU A 157 6.36 -5.64 14.33
C LEU A 157 7.40 -6.63 14.86
N ASP A 158 6.97 -7.87 15.04
CA ASP A 158 7.91 -8.99 15.11
C ASP A 158 8.68 -9.10 13.78
N ASP A 159 9.97 -9.42 13.85
CA ASP A 159 10.78 -9.68 12.65
C ASP A 159 10.29 -10.97 11.98
N ILE A 160 9.88 -10.85 10.73
CA ILE A 160 9.37 -11.96 9.91
C ILE A 160 10.42 -12.32 8.87
N THR A 161 10.77 -13.61 8.81
CA THR A 161 11.72 -14.12 7.82
C THR A 161 10.99 -14.55 6.55
N VAL A 162 11.28 -13.85 5.45
CA VAL A 162 10.78 -14.16 4.11
C VAL A 162 11.88 -14.83 3.28
N ALA A 163 11.71 -16.10 2.97
CA ALA A 163 12.61 -16.81 2.08
C ALA A 163 12.35 -16.45 0.62
N VAL A 164 13.39 -15.96 -0.06
CA VAL A 164 13.39 -15.69 -1.50
C VAL A 164 14.07 -16.85 -2.20
N ILE A 165 13.26 -17.75 -2.76
CA ILE A 165 13.72 -18.93 -3.49
C ILE A 165 13.77 -18.59 -4.99
N ASP A 166 14.94 -18.18 -5.48
CA ASP A 166 15.08 -17.54 -6.80
C ASP A 166 16.49 -17.73 -7.42
N THR A 167 17.01 -16.75 -8.18
CA THR A 167 18.36 -16.74 -8.78
C THR A 167 19.48 -16.38 -7.82
N GLY A 168 19.16 -16.27 -6.53
CA GLY A 168 20.00 -15.66 -5.50
C GLY A 168 19.47 -14.30 -5.08
N VAL A 169 20.14 -13.64 -4.13
CA VAL A 169 19.84 -12.25 -3.71
C VAL A 169 21.13 -11.43 -3.80
N CYS A 170 21.05 -10.14 -4.09
CA CYS A 170 22.21 -9.26 -3.98
C CYS A 170 22.55 -9.06 -2.48
N MET A 171 23.47 -9.86 -1.94
CA MET A 171 23.77 -9.88 -0.50
C MET A 171 24.35 -8.55 0.00
N SER A 172 25.00 -7.81 -0.90
CA SER A 172 25.74 -6.57 -0.59
C SER A 172 25.12 -5.30 -1.16
N HIS A 173 23.90 -5.38 -1.71
CA HIS A 173 23.22 -4.22 -2.29
C HIS A 173 23.02 -3.14 -1.21
N GLU A 174 23.37 -1.88 -1.52
CA GLU A 174 23.34 -0.79 -0.53
C GLU A 174 21.96 -0.61 0.13
N ASP A 175 20.89 -0.81 -0.64
CA ASP A 175 19.51 -0.72 -0.16
C ASP A 175 19.00 -1.93 0.66
N LEU A 176 19.74 -3.04 0.67
CA LEU A 176 19.38 -4.28 1.36
C LEU A 176 20.28 -4.57 2.56
N VAL A 177 21.13 -3.62 2.96
CA VAL A 177 22.00 -3.75 4.13
C VAL A 177 21.18 -4.12 5.37
N ASP A 178 21.68 -5.11 6.12
CA ASP A 178 21.07 -5.69 7.32
C ASP A 178 19.70 -6.35 7.11
N ARG A 179 19.27 -6.55 5.86
CA ARG A 179 18.02 -7.24 5.52
C ARG A 179 18.23 -8.66 5.06
N VAL A 180 19.40 -8.97 4.50
CA VAL A 180 19.67 -10.30 3.95
C VAL A 180 20.43 -11.14 4.97
N LEU A 181 19.87 -12.31 5.31
CA LEU A 181 20.44 -13.21 6.29
C LEU A 181 21.66 -13.98 5.73
N ASP A 182 22.68 -14.14 6.56
CA ASP A 182 23.93 -14.82 6.21
C ASP A 182 23.80 -16.36 6.13
N ASN A 183 22.69 -16.93 6.60
CA ASN A 183 22.43 -18.38 6.57
C ASN A 183 21.65 -18.81 5.32
N GLY A 184 21.84 -18.16 4.18
CA GLY A 184 21.29 -18.62 2.92
C GLY A 184 22.07 -19.78 2.28
N TYR A 185 21.56 -20.32 1.18
CA TYR A 185 22.17 -21.47 0.50
C TYR A 185 21.96 -21.46 -1.01
N ASP A 186 22.96 -21.93 -1.76
CA ASP A 186 22.92 -22.11 -3.20
C ASP A 186 22.82 -23.61 -3.57
N PHE A 187 21.66 -24.02 -4.06
CA PHE A 187 21.42 -25.38 -4.55
C PHE A 187 21.89 -25.60 -5.99
N VAL A 188 22.21 -24.55 -6.74
CA VAL A 188 22.74 -24.64 -8.11
C VAL A 188 24.19 -25.08 -8.08
N ASP A 189 25.01 -24.43 -7.26
CA ASP A 189 26.45 -24.72 -7.14
C ASP A 189 26.79 -25.54 -5.88
N ASN A 190 25.81 -25.74 -4.99
CA ASN A 190 25.87 -26.56 -3.77
C ASN A 190 26.91 -26.02 -2.75
N ASP A 191 26.77 -24.75 -2.40
CA ASP A 191 27.56 -24.05 -1.39
C ASP A 191 26.70 -23.02 -0.61
N ASP A 192 27.32 -22.33 0.34
CA ASP A 192 26.67 -21.33 1.21
C ASP A 192 26.71 -19.91 0.58
N ASP A 193 26.86 -19.79 -0.75
CA ASP A 193 26.94 -18.49 -1.46
C ASP A 193 25.75 -18.25 -2.40
N PRO A 194 24.61 -17.77 -1.87
CA PRO A 194 23.39 -17.52 -2.65
C PRO A 194 23.40 -16.17 -3.39
N GLU A 195 24.57 -15.62 -3.72
CA GLU A 195 24.69 -14.35 -4.45
C GLU A 195 24.00 -14.43 -5.83
N ASP A 196 23.24 -13.39 -6.15
CA ASP A 196 22.52 -13.31 -7.43
C ASP A 196 23.47 -12.96 -8.59
N VAL A 197 23.45 -13.78 -9.62
CA VAL A 197 24.22 -13.57 -10.86
C VAL A 197 23.35 -13.25 -12.07
N PHE A 198 22.03 -13.19 -11.89
CA PHE A 198 21.05 -12.94 -12.94
C PHE A 198 20.24 -11.64 -12.70
N GLY A 199 20.02 -11.28 -11.44
CA GLY A 199 19.39 -10.04 -10.98
C GLY A 199 17.90 -10.15 -10.67
N HIS A 200 17.28 -11.32 -10.90
CA HIS A 200 15.84 -11.48 -10.69
C HIS A 200 15.50 -11.59 -9.21
N GLY A 201 16.18 -12.46 -8.46
CA GLY A 201 15.95 -12.60 -7.03
C GLY A 201 16.37 -11.36 -6.24
N CYS A 202 17.39 -10.64 -6.68
CA CYS A 202 17.74 -9.31 -6.17
C CYS A 202 16.57 -8.32 -6.26
N SER A 203 15.91 -8.26 -7.43
CA SER A 203 14.73 -7.42 -7.65
C SER A 203 13.54 -7.81 -6.77
N VAL A 204 13.36 -9.11 -6.57
CA VAL A 204 12.32 -9.68 -5.71
C VAL A 204 12.54 -9.30 -4.26
N ALA A 205 13.77 -9.42 -3.75
CA ALA A 205 14.14 -9.03 -2.39
C ALA A 205 13.92 -7.54 -2.14
N GLY A 206 14.26 -6.67 -3.11
CA GLY A 206 14.02 -5.22 -3.02
C GLY A 206 12.56 -4.84 -2.81
N ILE A 207 11.65 -5.51 -3.52
CA ILE A 207 10.20 -5.26 -3.37
C ILE A 207 9.74 -5.60 -1.94
N ILE A 208 10.31 -6.66 -1.36
CA ILE A 208 9.93 -7.13 -0.03
C ILE A 208 10.50 -6.21 1.04
N ALA A 209 11.83 -6.07 1.07
CA ALA A 209 12.53 -5.59 2.26
C ALA A 209 13.61 -4.55 1.97
N ALA A 210 13.58 -3.84 0.83
CA ALA A 210 14.42 -2.66 0.69
C ALA A 210 14.20 -1.71 1.88
N ASN A 211 15.30 -1.19 2.40
CA ASN A 211 15.26 -0.27 3.53
C ASN A 211 14.45 0.97 3.16
N ILE A 212 13.67 1.46 4.11
CA ILE A 212 12.88 2.68 3.97
C ILE A 212 13.59 3.81 4.70
N ASP A 213 13.46 5.04 4.20
CA ASP A 213 13.97 6.26 4.83
C ASP A 213 15.49 6.31 5.03
N ASN A 214 16.26 5.59 4.22
CA ASN A 214 17.72 5.55 4.31
C ASN A 214 18.41 6.59 3.39
N GLY A 215 17.64 7.30 2.56
CA GLY A 215 18.10 8.35 1.66
C GLY A 215 18.76 7.83 0.38
N ILE A 216 18.58 6.55 0.06
CA ILE A 216 19.08 5.90 -1.16
C ILE A 216 17.93 5.14 -1.83
N GLY A 217 18.04 4.90 -3.13
CA GLY A 217 17.17 3.96 -3.81
C GLY A 217 15.66 4.06 -3.57
N ILE A 218 15.10 2.93 -3.18
CA ILE A 218 13.66 2.63 -3.15
C ILE A 218 13.21 2.26 -1.74
N ALA A 219 11.90 2.28 -1.49
CA ALA A 219 11.31 1.67 -0.30
C ALA A 219 10.80 0.24 -0.57
N GLY A 220 11.06 -0.69 0.35
CA GLY A 220 10.45 -2.01 0.40
C GLY A 220 9.08 -1.98 1.09
N PHE A 221 8.19 -2.93 0.78
CA PHE A 221 6.84 -2.92 1.38
C PHE A 221 6.83 -3.41 2.84
N ALA A 222 7.65 -4.40 3.18
CA ALA A 222 7.83 -4.91 4.54
C ALA A 222 9.26 -4.63 5.03
N PRO A 223 9.59 -3.35 5.33
CA PRO A 223 10.95 -2.96 5.64
C PRO A 223 11.49 -3.61 6.91
N ASN A 224 10.66 -4.15 7.81
CA ASN A 224 11.12 -4.85 9.02
C ASN A 224 11.43 -6.34 8.82
N SER A 225 11.20 -6.88 7.63
CA SER A 225 11.42 -8.30 7.35
C SER A 225 12.88 -8.62 7.05
N SER A 226 13.30 -9.80 7.49
CA SER A 226 14.56 -10.42 7.09
C SER A 226 14.36 -11.30 5.85
N ILE A 227 15.31 -11.27 4.91
CA ILE A 227 15.32 -12.08 3.69
C ILE A 227 16.24 -13.28 3.90
N LEU A 228 15.70 -14.50 3.80
CA LEU A 228 16.50 -15.72 3.70
C LEU A 228 16.79 -16.00 2.21
N PRO A 229 18.03 -15.83 1.74
CA PRO A 229 18.35 -15.97 0.32
C PRO A 229 18.58 -17.44 -0.03
N VAL A 230 17.81 -17.98 -0.98
CA VAL A 230 17.90 -19.38 -1.41
C VAL A 230 18.00 -19.45 -2.93
N ARG A 231 19.19 -19.76 -3.44
CA ARG A 231 19.44 -19.81 -4.88
C ARG A 231 19.13 -21.20 -5.41
N VAL A 232 18.16 -21.28 -6.33
CA VAL A 232 17.74 -22.52 -7.01
C VAL A 232 17.71 -22.39 -8.52
N LEU A 233 17.86 -21.16 -9.04
CA LEU A 233 17.91 -20.86 -10.46
C LEU A 233 19.32 -20.38 -10.84
N GLY A 234 19.91 -20.98 -11.86
CA GLY A 234 21.26 -20.61 -12.30
C GLY A 234 21.30 -19.33 -13.16
N PRO A 235 22.46 -19.00 -13.76
CA PRO A 235 22.68 -17.75 -14.53
C PRO A 235 21.77 -17.54 -15.75
N GLY A 236 21.00 -18.56 -16.16
CA GLY A 236 19.99 -18.44 -17.21
C GLY A 236 18.58 -18.14 -16.70
N GLY A 237 18.39 -17.89 -15.39
CA GLY A 237 17.07 -17.75 -14.77
C GLY A 237 16.27 -19.06 -14.79
N SER A 238 16.96 -20.20 -14.71
CA SER A 238 16.35 -21.54 -14.80
C SER A 238 17.02 -22.51 -13.85
N GLY A 239 16.24 -23.44 -13.29
CA GLY A 239 16.68 -24.43 -12.33
C GLY A 239 15.87 -25.73 -12.42
N SER A 240 16.30 -26.76 -11.70
CA SER A 240 15.59 -28.03 -11.71
C SER A 240 14.48 -28.06 -10.66
N MET A 241 13.45 -28.89 -10.88
CA MET A 241 12.38 -29.12 -9.89
C MET A 241 12.92 -29.70 -8.58
N ALA A 242 14.06 -30.40 -8.63
CA ALA A 242 14.70 -30.96 -7.44
C ALA A 242 15.37 -29.87 -6.61
N ASP A 243 16.06 -28.91 -7.24
CA ASP A 243 16.70 -27.79 -6.55
C ASP A 243 15.64 -26.87 -5.94
N VAL A 244 14.57 -26.57 -6.68
CA VAL A 244 13.41 -25.82 -6.15
C VAL A 244 12.80 -26.53 -4.94
N ALA A 245 12.60 -27.85 -5.01
CA ALA A 245 12.05 -28.61 -3.88
C ALA A 245 13.00 -28.62 -2.68
N ALA A 246 14.31 -28.76 -2.91
CA ALA A 246 15.32 -28.70 -1.86
C ALA A 246 15.36 -27.33 -1.19
N GLY A 247 15.30 -26.25 -1.97
CA GLY A 247 15.21 -24.88 -1.46
C GLY A 247 13.96 -24.63 -0.62
N ILE A 248 12.80 -25.16 -1.02
CA ILE A 248 11.56 -25.03 -0.24
C ILE A 248 11.67 -25.74 1.12
N VAL A 249 12.21 -26.96 1.12
CA VAL A 249 12.43 -27.72 2.36
C VAL A 249 13.42 -26.99 3.26
N TYR A 250 14.52 -26.52 2.69
CA TYR A 250 15.56 -25.78 3.40
C TYR A 250 15.02 -24.51 4.06
N ALA A 251 14.31 -23.67 3.30
CA ALA A 251 13.71 -22.45 3.83
C ALA A 251 12.78 -22.72 5.03
N ALA A 252 11.92 -23.74 4.91
CA ALA A 252 11.04 -24.13 6.01
C ALA A 252 11.78 -24.77 7.19
N ASP A 253 12.94 -25.39 6.96
CA ASP A 253 13.81 -25.97 7.99
C ASP A 253 14.65 -24.94 8.72
N GLU A 254 15.06 -23.86 8.04
CA GLU A 254 15.78 -22.71 8.60
C GLU A 254 14.87 -21.68 9.28
N GLY A 255 13.56 -21.93 9.32
CA GLY A 255 12.60 -21.13 10.09
C GLY A 255 12.05 -19.92 9.35
N ALA A 256 12.00 -19.95 8.02
CA ALA A 256 11.24 -18.95 7.27
C ALA A 256 9.75 -19.04 7.62
N ASP A 257 9.13 -17.90 7.88
CA ASP A 257 7.68 -17.79 8.10
C ASP A 257 6.93 -17.75 6.77
N ILE A 258 7.54 -17.13 5.76
CA ILE A 258 6.99 -16.97 4.42
C ILE A 258 7.99 -17.44 3.37
N ILE A 259 7.51 -18.16 2.35
CA ILE A 259 8.28 -18.53 1.17
C ILE A 259 7.70 -17.81 -0.05
N ASN A 260 8.53 -17.00 -0.71
CA ASN A 260 8.21 -16.38 -1.99
C ASN A 260 8.86 -17.16 -3.15
N LEU A 261 8.01 -17.65 -4.06
CA LEU A 261 8.39 -18.36 -5.28
C LEU A 261 8.01 -17.54 -6.51
N SER A 262 8.87 -16.61 -6.89
CA SER A 262 8.74 -15.78 -8.09
C SER A 262 9.12 -16.53 -9.39
N LEU A 263 8.85 -17.82 -9.41
CA LEU A 263 9.21 -18.77 -10.45
C LEU A 263 8.02 -19.67 -10.80
N GLY A 264 8.12 -20.43 -11.88
CA GLY A 264 7.12 -21.43 -12.17
C GLY A 264 7.32 -22.22 -13.46
N SER A 265 6.44 -23.19 -13.65
CA SER A 265 6.40 -24.12 -14.77
C SER A 265 4.96 -24.45 -15.16
N MET A 266 4.74 -24.79 -16.42
CA MET A 266 3.45 -25.33 -16.86
C MET A 266 3.22 -26.79 -16.41
N VAL A 267 4.27 -27.47 -15.99
CA VAL A 267 4.23 -28.88 -15.60
C VAL A 267 4.46 -28.98 -14.09
N GLY A 268 3.48 -29.58 -13.41
CA GLY A 268 3.58 -29.92 -11.99
C GLY A 268 4.52 -31.10 -11.76
N SER A 269 5.10 -31.12 -10.57
CA SER A 269 6.05 -32.13 -10.10
C SER A 269 5.64 -32.65 -8.73
N GLN A 270 5.70 -33.96 -8.51
CA GLN A 270 5.39 -34.54 -7.20
C GLN A 270 6.42 -34.12 -6.15
N VAL A 271 7.72 -34.09 -6.51
CA VAL A 271 8.77 -33.69 -5.55
C VAL A 271 8.60 -32.25 -5.08
N THR A 272 8.19 -31.35 -5.98
CA THR A 272 7.92 -29.95 -5.62
C THR A 272 6.64 -29.82 -4.81
N LYS A 273 5.62 -30.64 -5.09
CA LYS A 273 4.41 -30.69 -4.26
C LYS A 273 4.71 -31.18 -2.85
N ASP A 274 5.50 -32.25 -2.71
CA ASP A 274 5.86 -32.80 -1.41
C ASP A 274 6.65 -31.78 -0.57
N ALA A 275 7.51 -30.99 -1.21
CA ALA A 275 8.23 -29.89 -0.54
C ALA A 275 7.31 -28.75 -0.09
N VAL A 276 6.35 -28.36 -0.93
CA VAL A 276 5.31 -27.39 -0.55
C VAL A 276 4.48 -27.92 0.63
N ASP A 277 4.04 -29.18 0.57
CA ASP A 277 3.27 -29.80 1.65
C ASP A 277 4.09 -29.86 2.96
N HIS A 278 5.42 -30.04 2.88
CA HIS A 278 6.33 -29.98 4.03
C HIS A 278 6.40 -28.57 4.64
N ALA A 279 6.55 -27.52 3.83
CA ALA A 279 6.56 -26.14 4.30
C ALA A 279 5.22 -25.78 4.97
N LEU A 280 4.10 -26.12 4.33
CA LEU A 280 2.76 -25.88 4.88
C LEU A 280 2.53 -26.63 6.20
N ALA A 281 3.01 -27.87 6.32
CA ALA A 281 2.91 -28.64 7.56
C ALA A 281 3.69 -28.03 8.73
N LYS A 282 4.62 -27.12 8.45
CA LYS A 282 5.37 -26.33 9.43
C LYS A 282 4.76 -24.97 9.75
N GLY A 283 3.64 -24.64 9.10
CA GLY A 283 2.97 -23.35 9.26
C GLY A 283 3.55 -22.24 8.39
N VAL A 284 4.40 -22.58 7.41
CA VAL A 284 5.01 -21.58 6.50
C VAL A 284 4.01 -21.18 5.43
N THR A 285 3.80 -19.88 5.26
CA THR A 285 2.97 -19.33 4.18
C THR A 285 3.72 -19.41 2.85
N VAL A 286 3.14 -20.10 1.85
CA VAL A 286 3.77 -20.28 0.52
C VAL A 286 3.05 -19.42 -0.52
N ILE A 287 3.78 -18.49 -1.13
CA ILE A 287 3.28 -17.54 -2.13
C ILE A 287 4.04 -17.73 -3.44
N ALA A 288 3.33 -17.80 -4.56
CA ALA A 288 3.95 -18.05 -5.85
C ALA A 288 3.32 -17.25 -6.99
N SER A 289 4.16 -16.89 -7.96
CA SER A 289 3.73 -16.16 -9.16
C SER A 289 2.81 -16.99 -10.07
N ALA A 290 1.72 -16.41 -10.57
CA ALA A 290 0.76 -17.13 -11.42
C ALA A 290 1.32 -17.49 -12.82
N GLY A 291 2.33 -16.76 -13.30
CA GLY A 291 2.97 -16.95 -14.60
C GLY A 291 2.59 -15.91 -15.65
N ASN A 292 3.39 -15.83 -16.71
CA ASN A 292 3.44 -14.68 -17.64
C ASN A 292 3.05 -15.03 -19.10
N SER A 293 2.20 -16.04 -19.31
CA SER A 293 1.80 -16.50 -20.65
C SER A 293 0.40 -16.04 -21.08
N GLY A 294 -0.28 -15.23 -20.27
CA GLY A 294 -1.67 -14.81 -20.52
C GLY A 294 -2.67 -15.96 -20.49
N GLY A 295 -2.28 -17.11 -19.91
CA GLY A 295 -3.07 -18.33 -19.85
C GLY A 295 -4.27 -18.21 -18.92
N ASP A 296 -5.19 -19.18 -18.99
CA ASP A 296 -6.42 -19.16 -18.19
C ASP A 296 -6.24 -19.67 -16.76
N LEU A 297 -5.07 -20.22 -16.43
CA LEU A 297 -4.78 -20.87 -15.15
C LEU A 297 -3.35 -20.56 -14.70
N PRO A 298 -3.07 -20.55 -13.39
CA PRO A 298 -1.71 -20.42 -12.88
C PRO A 298 -0.80 -21.59 -13.30
N GLY A 299 0.50 -21.33 -13.33
CA GLY A 299 1.53 -22.36 -13.38
C GLY A 299 1.74 -23.04 -12.02
N TYR A 300 2.64 -24.02 -11.96
CA TYR A 300 3.12 -24.61 -10.72
C TYR A 300 4.41 -23.92 -10.28
N PRO A 301 4.64 -23.68 -8.98
CA PRO A 301 3.89 -24.20 -7.84
C PRO A 301 2.62 -23.43 -7.45
N ALA A 302 2.35 -22.25 -8.02
CA ALA A 302 1.17 -21.43 -7.69
C ALA A 302 -0.17 -22.16 -7.77
N ARG A 303 -0.28 -23.19 -8.62
CA ARG A 303 -1.50 -23.99 -8.79
C ARG A 303 -1.65 -25.13 -7.77
N TYR A 304 -0.67 -25.35 -6.88
CA TYR A 304 -0.85 -26.33 -5.83
C TYR A 304 -1.88 -25.83 -4.81
N GLU A 305 -2.58 -26.77 -4.18
CA GLU A 305 -3.50 -26.45 -3.09
C GLU A 305 -2.73 -25.79 -1.94
N ASN A 306 -3.34 -24.77 -1.32
CA ASN A 306 -2.79 -23.98 -0.23
C ASN A 306 -1.49 -23.22 -0.57
N VAL A 307 -1.22 -22.98 -1.86
CA VAL A 307 -0.25 -21.99 -2.31
C VAL A 307 -1.02 -20.76 -2.80
N VAL A 308 -0.62 -19.57 -2.35
CA VAL A 308 -1.24 -18.32 -2.81
C VAL A 308 -0.72 -17.99 -4.20
N ALA A 309 -1.60 -18.07 -5.20
CA ALA A 309 -1.29 -17.72 -6.58
C ALA A 309 -1.46 -16.22 -6.83
N VAL A 310 -0.38 -15.54 -7.22
CA VAL A 310 -0.38 -14.08 -7.38
C VAL A 310 -0.37 -13.67 -8.85
N GLY A 311 -1.43 -12.98 -9.26
CA GLY A 311 -1.55 -12.35 -10.58
C GLY A 311 -1.04 -10.91 -10.61
N ALA A 312 -0.76 -10.40 -11.81
CA ALA A 312 -0.20 -9.07 -12.01
C ALA A 312 -1.24 -8.04 -12.51
N ILE A 313 -1.27 -6.87 -11.88
CA ILE A 313 -1.96 -5.67 -12.37
C ILE A 313 -0.98 -4.64 -12.95
N ASP A 314 -1.52 -3.73 -13.74
CA ASP A 314 -0.82 -2.56 -14.29
C ASP A 314 -1.14 -1.28 -13.50
N PRO A 315 -0.43 -0.16 -13.77
CA PRO A 315 -0.67 1.11 -13.09
C PRO A 315 -2.09 1.66 -13.17
N ASN A 316 -2.92 1.18 -14.10
CA ASN A 316 -4.33 1.58 -14.21
C ASN A 316 -5.26 0.68 -13.39
N GLY A 317 -4.71 -0.20 -12.55
CA GLY A 317 -5.44 -1.21 -11.78
C GLY A 317 -6.00 -2.36 -12.64
N GLY A 318 -5.67 -2.40 -13.94
CA GLY A 318 -6.13 -3.45 -14.84
C GLY A 318 -5.25 -4.69 -14.77
N ARG A 319 -5.81 -5.88 -15.02
CA ARG A 319 -4.99 -7.09 -15.19
C ARG A 319 -3.99 -6.90 -16.32
N SER A 320 -2.70 -7.11 -16.03
CA SER A 320 -1.65 -7.11 -17.04
C SER A 320 -1.90 -8.19 -18.10
N SER A 321 -1.72 -7.85 -19.37
CA SER A 321 -2.04 -8.75 -20.49
C SER A 321 -1.28 -10.08 -20.45
N PHE A 322 -0.04 -10.06 -19.94
CA PHE A 322 0.81 -11.24 -19.76
C PHE A 322 0.41 -12.09 -18.55
N SER A 323 -0.30 -11.56 -17.56
CA SER A 323 -0.61 -12.31 -16.35
C SER A 323 -1.50 -13.50 -16.68
N ASN A 324 -1.14 -14.68 -16.20
CA ASN A 324 -2.09 -15.79 -16.16
C ASN A 324 -3.32 -15.40 -15.32
N LYS A 325 -4.47 -15.96 -15.68
CA LYS A 325 -5.73 -15.82 -14.92
C LYS A 325 -5.79 -16.86 -13.80
N GLY A 326 -6.72 -16.66 -12.87
CA GLY A 326 -6.99 -17.61 -11.79
C GLY A 326 -5.98 -17.54 -10.65
N GLY A 327 -5.34 -16.38 -10.44
CA GLY A 327 -4.68 -16.10 -9.16
C GLY A 327 -5.70 -15.85 -8.06
N ASP A 328 -5.36 -16.20 -6.84
CA ASP A 328 -6.17 -15.96 -5.64
C ASP A 328 -6.21 -14.47 -5.30
N ILE A 329 -5.10 -13.78 -5.57
CA ILE A 329 -4.94 -12.34 -5.36
C ILE A 329 -4.19 -11.68 -6.52
N TRP A 330 -4.42 -10.38 -6.69
CA TRP A 330 -3.80 -9.54 -7.70
C TRP A 330 -2.94 -8.48 -7.03
N ALA A 331 -1.70 -8.33 -7.49
CA ALA A 331 -0.76 -7.33 -6.98
C ALA A 331 -0.02 -6.63 -8.13
N PRO A 332 0.60 -5.46 -7.90
CA PRO A 332 1.36 -4.74 -8.92
C PRO A 332 2.40 -5.64 -9.58
N GLY A 333 2.47 -5.65 -10.92
CA GLY A 333 3.44 -6.50 -11.64
C GLY A 333 3.92 -5.93 -12.96
N ARG A 334 3.51 -4.71 -13.29
CA ARG A 334 3.95 -3.99 -14.48
C ARG A 334 4.57 -2.67 -14.07
N ASP A 335 5.69 -2.33 -14.72
CA ASP A 335 6.47 -1.13 -14.45
C ASP A 335 6.83 -1.02 -12.96
N VAL A 336 7.23 -2.14 -12.35
CA VAL A 336 7.65 -2.24 -10.95
C VAL A 336 9.11 -1.84 -10.86
N HIS A 337 9.38 -0.67 -10.28
CA HIS A 337 10.73 -0.15 -10.06
C HIS A 337 11.30 -0.72 -8.74
N THR A 338 12.43 -1.44 -8.83
CA THR A 338 13.06 -2.10 -7.69
C THR A 338 14.58 -2.22 -7.85
N THR A 339 15.27 -2.78 -6.85
CA THR A 339 16.71 -3.08 -6.86
C THR A 339 17.10 -4.03 -7.99
N TYR A 340 18.38 -4.01 -8.36
CA TYR A 340 18.95 -4.82 -9.43
C TYR A 340 20.46 -5.03 -9.17
N LEU A 341 21.12 -5.85 -9.98
CA LEU A 341 22.56 -6.09 -9.85
C LEU A 341 23.39 -4.79 -9.87
N ASP A 342 24.59 -4.87 -9.27
CA ASP A 342 25.61 -3.81 -9.23
C ASP A 342 25.12 -2.50 -8.57
N ASP A 343 24.44 -2.60 -7.41
CA ASP A 343 23.77 -1.47 -6.72
C ASP A 343 22.81 -0.69 -7.63
N GLY A 344 22.21 -1.41 -8.58
CA GLY A 344 21.38 -0.84 -9.63
C GLY A 344 19.90 -0.83 -9.28
N TYR A 345 19.13 -0.09 -10.07
CA TYR A 345 17.66 -0.08 -9.98
C TYR A 345 17.04 -0.22 -11.37
N LYS A 346 15.91 -0.92 -11.45
CA LYS A 346 15.28 -1.22 -12.74
C LYS A 346 13.77 -1.39 -12.63
N ALA A 347 13.06 -0.87 -13.63
CA ALA A 347 11.65 -1.16 -13.85
C ALA A 347 11.47 -2.51 -14.57
N LEU A 348 10.69 -3.41 -13.97
CA LEU A 348 10.49 -4.78 -14.42
C LEU A 348 9.01 -5.13 -14.56
N ASN A 349 8.75 -6.20 -15.32
CA ASN A 349 7.41 -6.66 -15.68
C ASN A 349 7.30 -8.16 -15.47
N GLY A 350 6.26 -8.62 -14.77
CA GLY A 350 5.98 -10.03 -14.52
C GLY A 350 5.22 -10.26 -13.22
N THR A 351 4.47 -11.35 -13.17
CA THR A 351 3.86 -11.89 -11.94
C THR A 351 4.91 -12.23 -10.88
N SER A 352 6.16 -12.47 -11.29
CA SER A 352 7.33 -12.61 -10.42
C SER A 352 7.61 -11.37 -9.56
N PHE A 353 7.16 -10.18 -9.98
CA PHE A 353 7.26 -8.94 -9.21
C PHE A 353 5.96 -8.60 -8.47
N SER A 354 4.90 -9.38 -8.68
CA SER A 354 3.64 -9.30 -7.93
C SER A 354 3.66 -10.17 -6.68
N ALA A 355 4.18 -11.40 -6.80
CA ALA A 355 4.36 -12.31 -5.67
C ALA A 355 5.06 -11.66 -4.46
N PRO A 356 6.18 -10.92 -4.61
CA PRO A 356 6.85 -10.30 -3.47
C PRO A 356 6.03 -9.22 -2.76
N TYR A 357 5.13 -8.49 -3.45
CA TYR A 357 4.22 -7.56 -2.76
C TYR A 357 3.25 -8.30 -1.84
N VAL A 358 2.77 -9.48 -2.25
CA VAL A 358 1.89 -10.31 -1.40
C VAL A 358 2.68 -10.96 -0.27
N ALA A 359 3.93 -11.37 -0.52
CA ALA A 359 4.81 -11.87 0.53
C ALA A 359 5.13 -10.79 1.58
N ALA A 360 5.39 -9.56 1.16
CA ALA A 360 5.57 -8.44 2.07
C ALA A 360 4.28 -8.10 2.84
N MET A 361 3.13 -8.09 2.18
CA MET A 361 1.84 -7.90 2.85
C MET A 361 1.62 -8.97 3.93
N ALA A 362 1.89 -10.23 3.59
CA ALA A 362 1.80 -11.34 4.54
C ALA A 362 2.77 -11.13 5.70
N ALA A 363 4.00 -10.68 5.45
CA ALA A 363 4.99 -10.43 6.48
C ALA A 363 4.56 -9.31 7.44
N VAL A 364 3.99 -8.22 6.93
CA VAL A 364 3.43 -7.16 7.77
C VAL A 364 2.31 -7.71 8.65
N LEU A 365 1.37 -8.48 8.08
CA LEU A 365 0.24 -9.03 8.82
C LEU A 365 0.67 -10.07 9.87
N GLU A 366 1.61 -10.96 9.53
CA GLU A 366 2.18 -11.94 10.47
C GLU A 366 2.98 -11.26 11.58
N GLY A 367 3.75 -10.22 11.26
CA GLY A 367 4.47 -9.39 12.24
C GLY A 367 3.54 -8.66 13.21
N MET A 368 2.32 -8.32 12.78
CA MET A 368 1.27 -7.78 13.65
C MET A 368 0.65 -8.86 14.55
N GLY A 369 0.89 -10.14 14.27
CA GLY A 369 0.29 -11.27 14.98
C GLY A 369 -1.03 -11.77 14.38
N ALA A 370 -1.26 -11.53 13.09
CA ALA A 370 -2.29 -12.22 12.31
C ALA A 370 -1.76 -13.52 11.71
N GLU A 371 -2.64 -14.50 11.53
CA GLU A 371 -2.32 -15.77 10.88
C GLU A 371 -3.14 -15.91 9.59
N LEU A 372 -2.49 -16.37 8.52
CA LEU A 372 -3.15 -16.63 7.25
C LEU A 372 -3.80 -18.02 7.25
N HIS A 373 -5.06 -18.07 6.86
CA HIS A 373 -5.79 -19.30 6.62
C HIS A 373 -6.31 -19.34 5.18
N LEU A 374 -6.00 -20.44 4.48
CA LEU A 374 -6.47 -20.73 3.14
C LEU A 374 -7.49 -21.87 3.23
N ASP A 375 -8.77 -21.55 3.01
CA ASP A 375 -9.86 -22.53 3.05
C ASP A 375 -10.59 -22.57 1.71
N GLY A 376 -10.34 -23.60 0.91
CA GLY A 376 -11.08 -23.83 -0.34
C GLY A 376 -10.94 -22.72 -1.39
N GLY A 377 -9.84 -21.95 -1.34
CA GLY A 377 -9.57 -20.81 -2.21
C GLY A 377 -9.92 -19.45 -1.61
N ASP A 378 -10.56 -19.42 -0.43
CA ASP A 378 -10.76 -18.17 0.31
C ASP A 378 -9.55 -17.90 1.21
N MET A 379 -8.96 -16.72 1.05
CA MET A 379 -7.85 -16.23 1.86
C MET A 379 -8.41 -15.40 3.02
N THR A 380 -8.20 -15.85 4.25
CA THR A 380 -8.67 -15.17 5.45
C THR A 380 -7.52 -14.94 6.42
N TRP A 381 -7.52 -13.79 7.08
CA TRP A 381 -6.56 -13.45 8.11
C TRP A 381 -7.26 -13.44 9.46
N THR A 382 -6.72 -14.18 10.43
CA THR A 382 -7.27 -14.22 11.78
C THR A 382 -6.27 -13.62 12.75
N CYS A 383 -6.71 -12.64 13.53
CA CYS A 383 -5.86 -11.99 14.52
C CYS A 383 -5.78 -12.83 15.79
N MET A 384 -4.57 -13.31 16.10
CA MET A 384 -4.37 -14.32 17.14
C MET A 384 -4.04 -13.71 18.51
N ARG A 385 -3.62 -12.43 18.56
CA ARG A 385 -3.39 -11.68 19.80
C ARG A 385 -4.51 -10.66 20.07
N GLN A 386 -4.99 -10.60 21.32
CA GLN A 386 -5.89 -9.51 21.75
C GLN A 386 -5.13 -8.17 21.69
N GLY A 387 -5.65 -7.21 20.92
CA GLY A 387 -5.04 -5.88 20.72
C GLY A 387 -4.08 -5.75 19.53
N ALA A 388 -3.71 -6.86 18.86
CA ALA A 388 -2.79 -6.85 17.72
C ALA A 388 -3.38 -6.31 16.40
N CYS A 389 -4.70 -6.43 16.25
CA CYS A 389 -5.44 -5.96 15.08
C CYS A 389 -6.65 -5.10 15.48
N GLU A 390 -6.60 -4.45 16.64
CA GLU A 390 -7.58 -3.42 16.94
C GLU A 390 -7.23 -2.19 16.11
N VAL A 391 -7.82 -2.08 14.91
CA VAL A 391 -7.87 -0.81 14.18
C VAL A 391 -8.47 0.20 15.15
N VAL A 392 -7.67 1.21 15.52
CA VAL A 392 -8.16 2.33 16.31
C VAL A 392 -9.27 2.98 15.49
N PRO A 393 -10.52 3.07 15.98
CA PRO A 393 -11.56 3.72 15.21
C PRO A 393 -11.25 5.21 15.12
N GLY A 394 -10.72 5.66 13.97
CA GLY A 394 -10.56 7.09 13.68
C GLY A 394 -9.28 7.57 12.99
N SER A 395 -8.62 6.75 12.18
CA SER A 395 -7.58 7.19 11.24
C SER A 395 -8.09 7.13 9.80
#